data_AF-A0A9W7GVT5-F1
#
_entry.id   AF-A0A9W7GVT5-F1
#
_cell.length_a   1.000
_cell.length_b   1.000
_cell.length_c   1.000
_cell.angle_alpha   90.00
_cell.angle_beta   90.00
_cell.angle_gamma   90.00
#
_symmetry.space_group_name_H-M   'P 1'
#
loop_
_entity.id
_entity.type
_entity.pdbx_description
1 polymer ?
#
loop_
_entity_poly.entity_id
_entity_poly.type
_entity_poly.pdbx_seq_one_letter_code
_entity_poly.pdbx_strand_id
1 'polypeptide(L)'
;MLEALSKLEGSVLRCYIVHALQSGRKDKVVEFFGINGNDLLLKSSSDWTPWFAIPYLKNPSLDPQFRVYFSKEWYEALRLSLRNFFSEIFNVTRLPALLKISLEKNTISSLKKDNKRLNQKLVQLQALLDGK
;
A
#
# COMPACT_ATOMS: atom_id res chain seq x y z
N MET A 1 -13.41 12.76 -7.46
CA MET A 1 -12.05 12.71 -6.87
C MET A 1 -12.07 12.83 -5.34
N LEU A 2 -12.64 13.89 -4.74
CA LEU A 2 -12.67 14.08 -3.28
C LEU A 2 -13.39 12.95 -2.51
N GLU A 3 -14.50 12.43 -3.04
CA GLU A 3 -15.20 11.28 -2.43
C GLU A 3 -14.40 9.99 -2.50
N ALA A 4 -13.72 9.74 -3.62
CA ALA A 4 -12.85 8.57 -3.78
C ALA A 4 -11.66 8.64 -2.81
N LEU A 5 -11.09 9.83 -2.64
CA LEU A 5 -10.05 10.09 -1.64
C LEU A 5 -10.57 9.82 -0.22
N SER A 6 -11.73 10.35 0.15
CA SER A 6 -12.30 10.17 1.49
C SER A 6 -12.59 8.70 1.82
N LYS A 7 -13.12 7.93 0.85
CA LYS A 7 -13.36 6.48 1.01
C LYS A 7 -12.05 5.70 1.14
N LEU A 8 -11.03 6.08 0.35
CA LEU A 8 -9.73 5.44 0.36
C LEU A 8 -8.97 5.73 1.65
N GLU A 9 -8.99 6.99 2.10
CA GLU A 9 -8.44 7.42 3.39
C GLU A 9 -9.04 6.61 4.54
N GLY A 10 -10.37 6.53 4.62
CA GLY A 10 -11.02 5.73 5.65
C GLY A 10 -10.61 4.25 5.61
N SER A 11 -10.41 3.69 4.41
CA SER A 11 -9.96 2.31 4.23
C SER A 11 -8.51 2.11 4.67
N VAL A 12 -7.63 3.08 4.41
CA VAL A 12 -6.23 3.07 4.88
C VAL A 12 -6.16 3.16 6.39
N LEU A 13 -6.96 4.03 7.01
CA LEU A 13 -7.05 4.15 8.47
C LEU A 13 -7.54 2.85 9.13
N ARG A 14 -8.55 2.20 8.53
CA ARG A 14 -9.01 0.87 8.96
C ARG A 14 -7.91 -0.19 8.82
N CYS A 15 -7.13 -0.13 7.74
CA CYS A 15 -5.99 -1.04 7.54
C CYS A 15 -4.94 -0.86 8.63
N TYR A 16 -4.63 0.38 9.04
CA TYR A 16 -3.73 0.66 10.14
C TYR A 16 -4.22 0.03 11.45
N ILE A 17 -5.51 0.22 11.79
CA ILE A 17 -6.11 -0.34 13.00
C ILE A 17 -6.01 -1.87 13.00
N VAL A 18 -6.42 -2.52 11.91
CA VAL A 18 -6.37 -3.98 11.77
C VAL A 18 -4.95 -4.51 11.94
N HIS A 19 -3.97 -3.87 11.28
CA HIS A 19 -2.57 -4.26 11.36
C HIS A 19 -2.04 -4.10 12.80
N ALA A 20 -2.36 -3.00 13.48
CA ALA A 20 -1.96 -2.78 14.87
C ALA A 20 -2.52 -3.86 15.80
N LEU A 21 -3.79 -4.24 15.62
CA LEU A 21 -4.42 -5.34 16.36
C LEU A 21 -3.74 -6.69 16.08
N GLN A 22 -3.48 -7.02 14.82
CA GLN A 22 -2.76 -8.25 14.43
C GLN A 22 -1.35 -8.31 15.02
N SER A 23 -0.71 -7.16 15.22
CA SER A 23 0.62 -7.05 15.82
C SER A 23 0.59 -7.03 17.36
N GLY A 24 -0.58 -7.21 17.98
CA GLY A 24 -0.76 -7.14 19.43
C GLY A 24 -0.63 -5.72 20.02
N ARG A 25 -0.53 -4.69 19.18
CA ARG A 25 -0.34 -3.29 19.58
C ARG A 25 -1.68 -2.57 19.78
N LYS A 26 -2.48 -3.08 20.72
CA LYS A 26 -3.77 -2.48 21.09
C LYS A 26 -3.62 -1.06 21.64
N ASP A 27 -2.50 -0.80 22.33
CA ASP A 27 -2.09 0.52 22.83
C ASP A 27 -2.13 1.57 21.70
N LYS A 28 -1.61 1.23 20.52
CA LYS A 28 -1.55 2.12 19.37
C LYS A 28 -2.91 2.42 18.75
N VAL A 29 -3.85 1.49 18.82
CA VAL A 29 -5.21 1.72 18.36
C VAL A 29 -5.94 2.69 19.29
N VAL A 30 -5.76 2.54 20.60
CA VAL A 30 -6.34 3.46 21.59
C VAL A 30 -5.74 4.86 21.44
N GLU A 31 -4.41 4.97 21.30
CA GLU A 31 -3.71 6.23 21.04
C GLU A 31 -4.22 6.90 19.76
N PHE A 32 -4.37 6.14 18.68
CA PHE A 32 -4.89 6.63 17.40
C PHE A 32 -6.28 7.26 17.54
N PHE A 33 -7.20 6.60 18.25
CA PHE A 33 -8.54 7.15 18.51
C PHE A 33 -8.51 8.31 19.51
N GLY A 34 -7.57 8.34 20.45
CA GLY A 34 -7.38 9.49 21.34
C GLY A 34 -6.97 10.77 20.59
N ILE A 35 -6.12 10.63 19.56
CA ILE A 35 -5.63 11.77 18.76
C ILE A 35 -6.65 12.17 17.68
N ASN A 36 -7.20 11.19 16.96
CA ASN A 36 -7.97 11.45 15.73
C ASN A 36 -9.48 11.24 15.90
N GLY A 37 -9.94 10.72 17.03
CA GLY A 37 -11.32 10.24 17.19
C GLY A 37 -12.38 11.30 16.94
N ASN A 38 -12.20 12.51 17.47
CA ASN A 38 -13.15 13.62 17.26
C ASN A 38 -13.26 14.00 15.79
N ASP A 39 -12.14 14.02 15.07
CA ASP A 39 -12.10 14.35 13.65
C ASP A 39 -12.79 13.27 12.81
N LEU A 40 -12.58 12.00 13.15
CA LEU A 40 -13.23 10.87 12.49
C LEU A 40 -14.75 10.90 12.66
N LEU A 41 -15.25 11.30 13.84
CA LEU A 41 -16.68 11.42 14.10
C LEU A 41 -17.31 12.62 13.37
N LEU A 42 -16.55 13.71 13.19
CA LEU A 42 -17.06 14.94 12.56
C LEU A 42 -17.02 14.89 11.03
N LYS A 43 -15.95 14.33 10.45
CA LYS A 43 -15.70 14.38 9.00
C LYS A 43 -16.27 13.19 8.23
N SER A 44 -16.51 12.05 8.89
CA SER A 44 -16.63 10.82 8.12
C SER A 44 -18.03 10.59 7.57
N SER A 45 -18.09 10.36 6.25
CA SER A 45 -19.24 9.78 5.57
C SER A 45 -19.46 8.30 5.91
N SER A 46 -18.62 7.70 6.76
CA SER A 46 -18.67 6.28 7.15
C SER A 46 -18.79 6.16 8.66
N ASP A 47 -19.59 5.20 9.12
CA ASP A 47 -19.82 4.99 10.54
C ASP A 47 -18.54 4.42 11.23
N TRP A 48 -17.88 5.27 12.02
CA TRP A 48 -16.72 4.91 12.83
C TRP A 48 -17.10 4.44 14.23
N THR A 49 -18.34 4.65 14.67
CA THR A 49 -18.80 4.32 16.03
C THR A 49 -18.43 2.91 16.46
N PRO A 50 -18.63 1.87 15.62
CA PRO A 50 -18.29 0.50 16.00
C PRO A 50 -16.77 0.26 16.10
N TRP A 51 -15.98 1.03 15.34
CA TRP A 51 -14.53 0.91 15.34
C TRP A 51 -13.90 1.40 16.64
N PHE A 52 -14.53 2.30 17.39
CA PHE A 52 -14.04 2.68 18.73
C PHE A 52 -14.09 1.52 19.73
N ALA A 53 -15.00 0.56 19.52
CA ALA A 53 -15.12 -0.63 20.37
C ALA A 53 -14.10 -1.73 20.01
N ILE A 54 -13.54 -1.71 18.79
CA ILE A 54 -12.67 -2.77 18.27
C ILE A 54 -11.46 -3.14 19.15
N PRO A 55 -10.78 -2.21 19.87
CA PRO A 55 -9.60 -2.57 20.67
C PRO A 55 -9.97 -3.43 21.88
N TYR A 56 -11.23 -3.32 22.33
CA TYR A 56 -11.76 -3.97 23.52
C TYR A 56 -12.40 -5.33 23.22
N LEU A 57 -12.57 -5.67 21.93
CA LEU A 57 -13.03 -7.00 21.53
C LEU A 57 -11.95 -8.05 21.78
N LYS A 58 -12.36 -9.23 22.26
CA LYS A 58 -11.44 -10.36 22.49
C LYS A 58 -10.83 -10.85 21.18
N ASN A 59 -11.68 -11.10 20.17
CA ASN A 59 -11.30 -11.60 18.85
C ASN A 59 -12.00 -10.82 17.73
N PRO A 60 -11.48 -9.64 17.33
CA PRO A 60 -12.07 -8.83 16.26
C PRO A 60 -12.17 -9.55 14.90
N SER A 61 -11.28 -10.50 14.61
CA SER A 61 -11.28 -11.24 13.33
C SER A 61 -12.46 -12.21 13.18
N LEU A 62 -13.07 -12.63 14.29
CA LEU A 62 -14.23 -13.52 14.26
C LEU A 62 -15.55 -12.75 14.22
N ASP A 63 -15.53 -11.47 14.57
CA ASP A 63 -16.71 -10.62 14.57
C ASP A 63 -17.23 -10.44 13.13
N PRO A 64 -18.51 -10.74 12.83
CA PRO A 64 -19.08 -10.57 11.50
C PRO A 64 -18.88 -9.17 10.91
N GLN A 65 -18.87 -8.14 11.76
CA GLN A 65 -18.71 -6.76 11.35
C GLN A 65 -17.29 -6.45 10.89
N PHE A 66 -16.28 -7.06 11.51
CA PHE A 66 -14.88 -6.73 11.26
C PHE A 66 -14.13 -7.79 10.42
N ARG A 67 -14.64 -9.03 10.37
CA ARG A 67 -13.98 -10.18 9.72
C ARG A 67 -13.45 -9.89 8.33
N VAL A 68 -14.21 -9.16 7.51
CA VAL A 68 -13.82 -8.82 6.13
C VAL A 68 -12.50 -8.03 6.10
N TYR A 69 -12.28 -7.13 7.05
CA TYR A 69 -11.08 -6.29 7.08
C TYR A 69 -9.81 -7.05 7.50
N PHE A 70 -9.96 -8.23 8.12
CA PHE A 70 -8.85 -9.13 8.44
C PHE A 70 -8.49 -10.07 7.28
N SER A 71 -9.27 -10.06 6.19
CA SER A 71 -9.04 -10.93 5.03
C SER A 71 -7.91 -10.40 4.13
N LYS A 72 -7.21 -11.32 3.46
CA LYS A 72 -6.17 -10.96 2.49
C LYS A 72 -6.77 -10.31 1.25
N GLU A 73 -7.97 -10.75 0.88
CA GLU A 73 -8.73 -10.28 -0.26
C GLU A 73 -9.07 -8.80 -0.12
N TRP A 74 -9.51 -8.37 1.07
CA TRP A 74 -9.78 -6.96 1.36
C TRP A 74 -8.50 -6.11 1.27
N TYR A 75 -7.38 -6.60 1.81
CA TYR A 75 -6.11 -5.89 1.74
C TYR A 75 -5.60 -5.72 0.30
N GLU A 76 -5.64 -6.77 -0.51
CA GLU A 76 -5.23 -6.68 -1.91
C GLU A 76 -6.16 -5.76 -2.72
N ALA A 77 -7.47 -5.80 -2.45
CA ALA A 77 -8.42 -4.86 -3.06
C ALA A 77 -8.08 -3.41 -2.69
N LEU A 78 -7.81 -3.12 -1.41
CA LEU A 78 -7.38 -1.79 -0.96
C LEU A 78 -6.08 -1.36 -1.64
N ARG A 79 -5.09 -2.25 -1.70
CA ARG A 79 -3.80 -1.97 -2.36
C ARG A 79 -3.97 -1.65 -3.85
N LEU A 80 -4.85 -2.38 -4.54
CA LEU A 80 -5.19 -2.13 -5.94
C LEU A 80 -5.90 -0.77 -6.11
N SER A 81 -6.89 -0.47 -5.28
CA SER A 81 -7.58 0.83 -5.29
C SER A 81 -6.63 1.99 -5.05
N LEU A 82 -5.70 1.85 -4.10
CA LEU A 82 -4.67 2.85 -3.81
C LEU A 82 -3.75 3.06 -5.00
N ARG A 83 -3.28 1.98 -5.63
CA ARG A 83 -2.45 2.04 -6.84
C ARG A 83 -3.18 2.74 -7.99
N ASN A 84 -4.45 2.40 -8.21
CA ASN A 84 -5.25 2.99 -9.27
C ASN A 84 -5.46 4.48 -9.03
N PHE A 85 -5.77 4.87 -7.79
CA PHE A 85 -5.92 6.27 -7.40
C PHE A 85 -4.65 7.09 -7.66
N PHE A 86 -3.48 6.59 -7.22
CA PHE A 86 -2.21 7.25 -7.51
C PHE A 86 -1.91 7.31 -9.01
N SER A 87 -2.22 6.24 -9.76
CA SER A 87 -2.04 6.23 -11.20
C SER A 87 -2.88 7.33 -11.87
N GLU A 88 -4.14 7.50 -11.46
CA GLU A 88 -5.02 8.55 -11.96
C GLU A 88 -4.47 9.95 -11.62
N ILE A 89 -4.05 10.19 -10.37
CA ILE A 89 -3.47 11.47 -9.95
C ILE A 89 -2.20 11.79 -10.74
N PHE A 90 -1.28 10.84 -10.85
CA PHE A 90 0.02 11.05 -11.51
C PHE A 90 -0.06 11.07 -13.04
N ASN A 91 -1.12 10.52 -13.63
CA ASN A 91 -1.36 10.64 -15.07
C ASN A 91 -1.95 12.02 -15.44
N VAL A 92 -2.74 12.63 -14.56
CA VAL A 92 -3.36 13.94 -14.78
C VAL A 92 -2.41 15.09 -14.40
N THR A 93 -1.47 14.86 -13.49
CA THR A 93 -0.48 15.85 -13.04
C THR A 93 0.89 15.59 -13.66
N ARG A 94 1.71 16.63 -13.87
CA ARG A 94 3.13 16.42 -14.22
C ARG A 94 3.76 15.54 -13.14
N LEU A 95 4.27 14.37 -13.53
CA LEU A 95 4.87 13.40 -12.62
C LEU A 95 5.85 14.11 -11.66
N PRO A 96 5.66 14.02 -10.33
CA PRO A 96 6.54 14.67 -9.37
C PRO A 96 8.01 14.32 -9.63
N ALA A 97 8.89 15.32 -9.57
CA ALA A 97 10.30 15.18 -9.96
C ALA A 97 11.01 14.00 -9.26
N LEU A 98 10.73 13.78 -7.97
CA LEU A 98 11.29 12.66 -7.21
C LEU A 98 10.82 11.29 -7.73
N LEU A 99 9.56 11.17 -8.13
CA LEU A 99 9.02 9.93 -8.71
C LEU A 99 9.59 9.69 -10.10
N LYS A 100 9.76 10.74 -10.91
CA LYS A 100 10.44 10.67 -12.20
C LYS A 100 11.88 10.14 -12.05
N ILE A 101 12.65 10.71 -11.13
CA ILE A 101 14.03 10.27 -10.84
C ILE A 101 14.06 8.81 -10.38
N SER A 102 13.14 8.40 -9.50
CA SER A 102 13.05 7.01 -9.03
C SER A 102 12.74 6.03 -10.16
N LEU A 103 11.80 6.40 -11.05
CA LEU A 103 11.45 5.61 -12.22
C LEU A 103 12.64 5.46 -13.18
N GLU A 104 13.30 6.57 -13.52
CA GLU A 104 14.50 6.58 -14.37
C GLU A 104 15.63 5.72 -13.77
N LYS A 105 15.86 5.82 -12.46
CA LYS A 105 16.85 4.99 -11.76
C LYS A 105 16.53 3.50 -11.87
N ASN A 106 15.27 3.11 -11.74
CA ASN A 106 14.85 1.71 -11.91
C ASN A 106 15.05 1.23 -13.35
N THR A 107 14.69 2.04 -14.34
CA THR A 107 14.90 1.73 -15.77
C THR A 107 16.39 1.57 -16.08
N ILE A 108 17.23 2.49 -15.60
CA ILE A 108 18.70 2.40 -15.76
C ILE A 108 19.25 1.13 -15.11
N SER A 109 18.75 0.77 -13.92
CA SER A 109 19.15 -0.47 -13.23
C SER A 109 18.80 -1.72 -14.04
N SER A 110 17.60 -1.78 -14.62
CA SER A 110 17.19 -2.88 -15.49
C SER A 110 18.05 -2.95 -16.75
N LEU A 111 18.23 -1.83 -17.44
CA LEU A 111 19.06 -1.75 -18.65
C LEU A 111 20.51 -2.16 -18.38
N LYS A 112 21.08 -1.75 -17.24
CA LYS A 112 22.43 -2.18 -16.83
C LYS A 112 22.52 -3.70 -16.62
N LYS A 113 21.50 -4.31 -16.01
CA LYS A 113 21.44 -5.78 -15.84
C LYS A 113 21.37 -6.48 -17.19
N ASP A 114 20.54 -5.99 -18.10
CA ASP A 114 20.40 -6.56 -19.44
C ASP A 114 21.69 -6.41 -20.25
N ASN A 115 22.35 -5.25 -20.19
CA ASN A 115 23.62 -5.00 -20.86
C ASN A 115 24.74 -5.93 -20.33
N LYS A 116 24.82 -6.13 -18.99
CA LYS A 116 25.75 -7.10 -18.40
C LYS A 116 25.48 -8.52 -18.88
N ARG A 117 24.22 -8.93 -18.97
CA ARG A 117 23.82 -10.26 -19.47
C ARG A 117 24.21 -10.44 -20.94
N LEU A 118 24.00 -9.42 -21.77
CA LEU A 118 24.38 -9.46 -23.19
C LEU A 118 25.91 -9.52 -23.36
N ASN A 119 26.66 -8.74 -22.60
CA ASN A 119 28.13 -8.79 -22.63
C ASN A 119 28.67 -10.16 -22.20
N GLN A 120 28.07 -10.81 -21.19
CA GLN A 120 28.45 -12.17 -20.81
C GLN A 120 28.21 -13.17 -21.95
N LYS A 121 27.08 -13.07 -22.66
CA LYS A 121 26.81 -13.92 -23.83
C LYS A 121 27.78 -13.67 -24.97
N LEU A 122 28.14 -12.41 -25.23
CA LEU A 122 29.12 -12.06 -26.25
C LEU A 122 30.49 -12.67 -25.95
N VAL A 123 30.97 -12.54 -24.70
CA VAL A 123 32.25 -13.14 -24.28
C VAL A 123 32.23 -14.66 -24.40
N GLN A 124 31.13 -15.32 -24.03
CA GLN A 124 30.98 -16.77 -24.20
C GLN A 124 31.04 -17.18 -25.67
N LEU A 125 30.34 -16.46 -26.55
CA LEU A 125 30.36 -16.73 -27.99
C LEU A 125 31.74 -16.49 -28.60
N GLN A 126 32.44 -15.44 -28.18
CA GLN A 126 33.81 -15.15 -28.63
C GLN A 126 34.78 -16.27 -28.22
N ALA A 127 34.71 -16.73 -26.96
CA ALA A 127 35.54 -17.83 -26.47
C ALA A 127 35.26 -19.16 -27.19
N LEU A 128 34.01 -19.40 -27.60
CA LEU A 128 33.66 -20.56 -28.43
C LEU A 128 34.19 -20.45 -29.87
N LEU A 129 34.37 -19.23 -30.38
CA LEU A 129 34.91 -18.97 -31.71
C LEU A 129 36.43 -19.07 -31.74
N ASP A 130 37.10 -18.53 -30.72
CA ASP A 130 38.57 -18.54 -30.58
C ASP A 130 39.13 -19.90 -30.14
N GLY A 131 38.26 -20.81 -29.66
CA GLY A 131 38.60 -22.20 -29.31
C GLY A 131 38.48 -23.20 -30.45
N LYS A 132 38.28 -22.74 -31.70
CA LYS A 132 38.28 -23.54 -32.93
C LYS A 132 39.51 -23.22 -33.78
#